data_AF-A0A8T5F7C5-F1
#
_entry.id   AF-A0A8T5F7C5-F1
#
_cell.length_a   1.000
_cell.length_b   1.000
_cell.length_c   1.000
_cell.angle_alpha   90.00
_cell.angle_beta   90.00
_cell.angle_gamma   90.00
#
_symmetry.space_group_name_H-M   'P 1'
#
loop_
_entity.id
_entity.type
_entity.pdbx_description
1 polymer ?
#
loop_
_entity_poly.entity_id
_entity_poly.type
_entity_poly.pdbx_seq_one_letter_code
_entity_poly.pdbx_strand_id
1 'polypeptide(L)'
;MKQWSRDEIMKGLRELVTEIEYLVKIDDVDGKSGGICTTTEDACIFKGIPPFNHDLEYGEILLSDNGDTNPNHKGMKVKEMYNYGIHREIHSWLEERGWYPEWHDRVTLYFWKHTEDSDDEIVELLEDYQIYHDTHEIDGIEGQILKKLNEQFGEEK
;
A
#
# COMPACT_ATOMS: atom_id res chain seq x y z
N MET A 1 -21.59 6.64 1.93
CA MET A 1 -21.17 5.22 1.86
C MET A 1 -21.52 4.51 3.15
N LYS A 2 -21.71 3.17 3.13
CA LYS A 2 -21.86 2.41 4.38
C LYS A 2 -20.48 2.23 4.99
N GLN A 3 -20.18 2.98 6.05
CA GLN A 3 -18.90 2.89 6.73
C GLN A 3 -18.78 1.56 7.50
N TRP A 4 -17.73 0.79 7.22
CA TRP A 4 -17.44 -0.46 7.93
C TRP A 4 -16.78 -0.19 9.30
N SER A 5 -16.95 -1.13 10.23
CA SER A 5 -16.26 -1.13 11.53
C SER A 5 -14.80 -1.57 11.41
N ARG A 6 -13.99 -1.29 12.44
CA ARG A 6 -12.59 -1.76 12.52
C ARG A 6 -12.48 -3.27 12.28
N ASP A 7 -13.35 -4.05 12.93
CA ASP A 7 -13.36 -5.51 12.79
C ASP A 7 -13.72 -6.00 11.39
N GLU A 8 -14.70 -5.34 10.75
CA GLU A 8 -15.07 -5.65 9.37
C GLU A 8 -13.93 -5.34 8.39
N ILE A 9 -13.23 -4.21 8.56
CA ILE A 9 -12.06 -3.86 7.74
C ILE A 9 -10.91 -4.84 7.96
N MET A 10 -10.54 -5.11 9.21
CA MET A 10 -9.44 -6.02 9.50
C MET A 10 -9.70 -7.43 8.97
N LYS A 11 -10.94 -7.91 9.09
CA LYS A 11 -11.34 -9.19 8.51
C LYS A 11 -11.28 -9.15 6.98
N GLY A 12 -11.87 -8.13 6.37
CA GLY A 12 -11.93 -8.00 4.92
C GLY A 12 -10.55 -7.83 4.26
N LEU A 13 -9.63 -7.08 4.89
CA LEU A 13 -8.25 -6.94 4.41
C LEU A 13 -7.49 -8.27 4.45
N ARG A 14 -7.65 -9.07 5.51
CA ARG A 14 -7.06 -10.42 5.59
C ARG A 14 -7.66 -11.41 4.60
N GLU A 15 -8.91 -11.21 4.19
CA GLU A 15 -9.54 -12.01 3.13
C GLU A 15 -9.09 -11.56 1.73
N LEU A 16 -8.83 -10.25 1.55
CA LEU A 16 -8.36 -9.68 0.29
C LEU A 16 -6.87 -9.98 0.04
N VAL A 17 -6.05 -9.81 1.08
CA VAL A 17 -4.61 -10.03 1.07
C VAL A 17 -4.29 -11.03 2.17
N THR A 18 -4.30 -12.31 1.81
CA THR A 18 -4.17 -13.43 2.74
C THR A 18 -2.83 -13.49 3.47
N GLU A 19 -1.82 -12.83 2.91
CA GLU A 19 -0.47 -12.69 3.41
C GLU A 19 -0.36 -11.67 4.55
N ILE A 20 -1.38 -10.82 4.77
CA ILE A 20 -1.39 -9.88 5.89
C ILE A 20 -1.68 -10.64 7.19
N GLU A 21 -0.62 -10.94 7.92
CA GLU A 21 -0.72 -11.62 9.22
C GLU A 21 -0.99 -10.65 10.37
N TYR A 22 -0.54 -9.39 10.22
CA TYR A 22 -0.64 -8.40 11.28
C TYR A 22 -1.53 -7.20 10.91
N LEU A 23 -2.57 -7.00 11.72
CA LEU A 23 -3.36 -5.76 11.81
C LEU A 23 -3.74 -5.56 13.28
N VAL A 24 -3.57 -4.35 13.81
CA VAL A 24 -3.96 -4.01 15.18
C VAL A 24 -4.85 -2.77 15.20
N LYS A 25 -5.81 -2.76 16.13
CA LYS A 25 -6.61 -1.57 16.40
C LYS A 25 -5.77 -0.58 17.20
N ILE A 26 -5.82 0.67 16.80
CA ILE A 26 -5.21 1.78 17.53
C ILE A 26 -6.33 2.71 18.02
N ASP A 27 -6.15 3.25 19.22
CA ASP A 27 -7.21 4.02 19.88
C ASP A 27 -7.03 5.53 19.71
N ASP A 28 -5.80 6.06 19.82
CA ASP A 28 -5.47 7.47 19.56
C ASP A 28 -4.03 7.59 19.03
N VAL A 29 -3.87 8.28 17.91
CA VAL A 29 -2.58 8.70 17.35
C VAL A 29 -2.74 10.12 16.85
N ASP A 30 -1.92 11.04 17.38
CA ASP A 30 -1.93 12.47 17.01
C ASP A 30 -3.33 13.13 17.06
N GLY A 31 -4.18 12.69 18.00
CA GLY A 31 -5.55 13.19 18.15
C GLY A 31 -6.59 12.56 17.22
N LYS A 32 -6.18 11.64 16.33
CA LYS A 32 -7.06 10.80 15.53
C LYS A 32 -7.35 9.49 16.26
N SER A 33 -8.63 9.14 16.36
CA SER A 33 -9.06 7.96 17.12
C SER A 33 -9.74 6.89 16.28
N GLY A 34 -9.60 5.63 16.72
CA GLY A 34 -10.31 4.51 16.12
C GLY A 34 -9.76 3.99 14.80
N GLY A 35 -8.44 4.08 14.60
CA GLY A 35 -7.74 3.57 13.42
C GLY A 35 -7.32 2.10 13.50
N ILE A 36 -6.66 1.67 12.43
CA ILE A 36 -5.99 0.37 12.32
C ILE A 36 -4.55 0.63 11.88
N CYS A 37 -3.59 -0.09 12.44
CA CYS A 37 -2.18 -0.01 12.08
C CYS A 37 -1.72 -1.34 11.45
N THR A 38 -0.92 -1.23 10.37
CA THR A 38 -0.04 -2.30 9.89
C THR A 38 1.31 -2.15 10.60
N THR A 39 1.80 -3.14 11.34
CA THR A 39 2.92 -2.86 12.27
C THR A 39 4.32 -3.03 11.74
N THR A 40 4.56 -3.51 10.53
CA THR A 40 5.93 -3.86 10.12
C THR A 40 6.07 -3.93 8.61
N GLU A 41 7.30 -3.70 8.12
CA GLU A 41 7.82 -3.97 6.76
C GLU A 41 7.69 -5.46 6.34
N ASP A 42 6.74 -6.22 6.89
CA ASP A 42 6.58 -7.60 6.50
C ASP A 42 6.21 -7.64 5.02
N ALA A 43 7.13 -8.24 4.26
CA ALA A 43 7.15 -8.39 2.82
C ALA A 43 5.99 -9.29 2.33
N CYS A 44 4.76 -8.83 2.57
CA CYS A 44 3.57 -9.38 1.98
C CYS A 44 3.70 -9.16 0.46
N ILE A 45 3.39 -10.17 -0.34
CA ILE A 45 3.34 -10.05 -1.78
C ILE A 45 1.90 -10.26 -2.22
N PHE A 46 1.29 -9.20 -2.73
CA PHE A 46 -0.06 -9.19 -3.27
C PHE A 46 0.01 -9.06 -4.78
N LYS A 47 -0.45 -10.09 -5.51
CA LYS A 47 -0.42 -10.13 -6.99
C LYS A 47 0.96 -9.89 -7.59
N GLY A 48 2.00 -10.44 -6.94
CA GLY A 48 3.38 -10.36 -7.42
C GLY A 48 4.12 -9.08 -7.02
N ILE A 49 3.48 -8.15 -6.31
CA ILE A 49 4.11 -6.91 -5.80
C ILE A 49 3.73 -6.67 -4.33
N PRO A 50 4.53 -5.91 -3.56
CA PRO A 50 4.15 -5.47 -2.22
C PRO A 50 2.77 -4.77 -2.18
N PRO A 51 1.85 -5.08 -1.25
CA PRO A 51 0.57 -4.39 -1.17
C PRO A 51 0.72 -2.91 -0.79
N PHE A 52 1.79 -2.59 -0.07
CA PHE A 52 2.14 -1.25 0.41
C PHE A 52 3.61 -0.99 0.06
N ASN A 53 3.88 0.16 -0.54
CA ASN A 53 5.20 0.61 -0.94
C ASN A 53 5.25 2.14 -0.87
N HIS A 54 5.79 2.67 0.23
CA HIS A 54 5.91 4.10 0.46
C HIS A 54 6.83 4.79 -0.58
N ASP A 55 7.80 4.10 -1.17
CA ASP A 55 8.84 4.78 -1.94
C ASP A 55 8.72 4.55 -3.46
N LEU A 56 7.93 3.55 -3.88
CA LEU A 56 7.67 3.22 -5.29
C LEU A 56 8.93 3.19 -6.20
N GLU A 57 10.15 2.90 -5.72
CA GLU A 57 11.33 3.18 -6.58
C GLU A 57 11.49 2.21 -7.74
N TYR A 58 11.09 0.95 -7.59
CA TYR A 58 10.97 0.02 -8.72
C TYR A 58 9.70 0.25 -9.53
N GLY A 59 8.98 1.34 -9.25
CA GLY A 59 7.76 1.77 -9.92
C GLY A 59 7.92 1.94 -11.43
N GLU A 60 9.13 2.17 -11.94
CA GLU A 60 9.42 2.30 -13.37
C GLU A 60 9.53 0.95 -14.12
N ILE A 61 9.67 -0.17 -13.40
CA ILE A 61 9.73 -1.51 -13.99
C ILE A 61 8.39 -1.85 -14.65
N LEU A 62 8.42 -2.50 -15.81
CA LEU A 62 7.21 -3.01 -16.44
C LEU A 62 6.66 -4.19 -15.66
N LEU A 63 5.34 -4.27 -15.50
CA LEU A 63 4.68 -5.39 -14.80
C LEU A 63 5.00 -6.75 -15.43
N SER A 64 5.20 -6.79 -16.75
CA SER A 64 5.62 -8.00 -17.47
C SER A 64 6.97 -8.53 -17.00
N ASP A 65 7.88 -7.63 -16.61
CA ASP A 65 9.22 -7.98 -16.14
C ASP A 65 9.17 -8.50 -14.69
N ASN A 66 8.04 -8.26 -14.01
CA ASN A 66 7.75 -8.74 -12.68
C ASN A 66 6.82 -9.97 -12.65
N GLY A 67 6.68 -10.67 -13.79
CA GLY A 67 5.90 -11.91 -13.88
C GLY A 67 4.39 -11.71 -13.97
N ASP A 68 3.89 -10.48 -14.10
CA ASP A 68 2.48 -10.26 -14.42
C ASP A 68 2.17 -10.78 -15.82
N THR A 69 1.22 -11.70 -15.89
CA THR A 69 0.78 -12.36 -17.13
C THR A 69 -0.55 -11.82 -17.63
N ASN A 70 -1.11 -10.80 -16.98
CA ASN A 70 -2.40 -10.26 -17.36
C ASN A 70 -2.26 -9.45 -18.65
N PRO A 71 -2.95 -9.84 -19.75
CA PRO A 71 -2.85 -9.12 -21.02
C PRO A 71 -3.32 -7.66 -20.91
N ASN A 72 -4.15 -7.33 -19.93
CA ASN A 72 -4.61 -5.95 -19.69
C ASN A 72 -3.55 -5.05 -19.06
N HIS A 73 -2.50 -5.64 -18.46
CA HIS A 73 -1.41 -4.92 -17.81
C HIS A 73 -0.20 -4.74 -18.74
N LYS A 74 -0.34 -5.09 -20.02
CA LYS A 74 0.76 -5.05 -20.97
C LYS A 74 1.28 -3.62 -21.17
N GLY A 75 2.58 -3.44 -20.93
CA GLY A 75 3.25 -2.14 -21.07
C GLY A 75 3.00 -1.20 -19.89
N MET A 76 2.25 -1.64 -18.88
CA MET A 76 2.07 -0.88 -17.65
C MET A 76 3.30 -1.01 -16.76
N LYS A 77 3.57 0.05 -16.00
CA LYS A 77 4.63 0.12 -15.00
C LYS A 77 4.08 -0.22 -13.62
N VAL A 78 4.94 -0.73 -12.74
CA VAL A 78 4.58 -1.07 -11.36
C VAL A 78 3.88 0.09 -10.65
N LYS A 79 4.41 1.31 -10.76
CA LYS A 79 3.82 2.50 -10.11
C LYS A 79 2.37 2.79 -10.51
N GLU A 80 1.96 2.35 -11.70
CA GLU A 80 0.59 2.55 -12.19
C GLU A 80 -0.43 1.64 -11.47
N MET A 81 0.05 0.68 -10.70
CA MET A 81 -0.76 -0.17 -9.82
C MET A 81 -0.96 0.42 -8.43
N TYR A 82 -0.33 1.54 -8.09
CA TYR A 82 -0.39 2.15 -6.77
C TYR A 82 -1.03 3.53 -6.81
N ASN A 83 -1.78 3.83 -5.75
CA ASN A 83 -2.22 5.15 -5.37
C ASN A 83 -1.62 5.44 -3.99
N TYR A 84 -0.78 6.47 -3.88
CA TYR A 84 -0.16 6.90 -2.61
C TYR A 84 0.62 5.79 -1.90
N GLY A 85 1.38 5.02 -2.69
CA GLY A 85 2.12 3.86 -2.18
C GLY A 85 1.25 2.70 -1.74
N ILE A 86 -0.06 2.73 -1.97
CA ILE A 86 -0.99 1.62 -1.68
C ILE A 86 -1.46 1.00 -2.98
N HIS A 87 -1.43 -0.33 -3.07
CA HIS A 87 -1.94 -1.00 -4.25
C HIS A 87 -3.39 -0.55 -4.51
N ARG A 88 -3.67 -0.05 -5.71
CA ARG A 88 -4.91 0.65 -6.07
C ARG A 88 -6.16 -0.15 -5.74
N GLU A 89 -6.13 -1.47 -5.91
CA GLU A 89 -7.25 -2.35 -5.53
C GLU A 89 -7.56 -2.32 -4.04
N ILE A 90 -6.53 -2.29 -3.19
CA ILE A 90 -6.69 -2.17 -1.74
C ILE A 90 -7.19 -0.77 -1.39
N HIS A 91 -6.62 0.27 -2.02
CA HIS A 91 -7.07 1.66 -1.86
C HIS A 91 -8.57 1.82 -2.19
N SER A 92 -8.99 1.41 -3.39
CA SER A 92 -10.40 1.47 -3.81
C SER A 92 -11.29 0.63 -2.90
N TRP A 93 -10.83 -0.54 -2.46
CA TRP A 93 -11.59 -1.38 -1.53
C TRP A 93 -11.82 -0.69 -0.18
N LEU A 94 -10.81 0.02 0.35
CA LEU A 94 -10.93 0.81 1.58
C LEU A 94 -11.91 1.98 1.41
N GLU A 95 -11.74 2.77 0.35
CA GLU A 95 -12.57 3.95 0.07
C GLU A 95 -14.05 3.60 -0.03
N GLU A 96 -14.39 2.54 -0.79
CA GLU A 96 -15.77 2.03 -0.94
C GLU A 96 -16.45 1.72 0.40
N ARG A 97 -15.65 1.44 1.45
CA ARG A 97 -16.09 1.08 2.80
C ARG A 97 -15.99 2.23 3.78
N GLY A 98 -15.67 3.44 3.29
CA GLY A 98 -15.56 4.66 4.08
C GLY A 98 -14.28 4.72 4.91
N TRP A 99 -13.17 4.22 4.37
CA TRP A 99 -11.84 4.25 4.98
C TRP A 99 -10.80 4.78 4.02
N TYR A 100 -9.73 5.39 4.55
CA TYR A 100 -8.59 5.85 3.78
C TYR A 100 -7.26 5.46 4.44
N PRO A 101 -6.20 5.23 3.64
CA PRO A 101 -4.85 5.01 4.14
C PRO A 101 -4.12 6.32 4.46
N GLU A 102 -3.23 6.29 5.45
CA GLU A 102 -2.34 7.40 5.81
C GLU A 102 -0.99 6.84 6.28
N TRP A 103 0.09 7.20 5.60
CA TRP A 103 1.44 6.86 6.04
C TRP A 103 1.86 7.77 7.19
N HIS A 104 2.32 7.17 8.28
CA HIS A 104 2.92 7.91 9.40
C HIS A 104 4.42 8.10 9.21
N ASP A 105 5.08 7.06 8.70
CA ASP A 105 6.47 7.06 8.26
C ASP A 105 6.65 6.00 7.16
N ARG A 106 7.87 5.81 6.68
CA ARG A 106 8.17 4.86 5.60
C ARG A 106 7.80 3.39 5.91
N VAL A 107 7.57 3.03 7.17
CA VAL A 107 7.28 1.64 7.60
C VAL A 107 5.89 1.48 8.23
N THR A 108 5.24 2.57 8.62
CA THR A 108 4.01 2.56 9.40
C THR A 108 2.87 3.15 8.59
N LEU A 109 1.89 2.30 8.26
CA LEU A 109 0.67 2.68 7.58
C LEU A 109 -0.53 2.56 8.52
N TYR A 110 -1.32 3.62 8.58
CA TYR A 110 -2.59 3.65 9.26
C TYR A 110 -3.76 3.58 8.27
N PHE A 111 -4.86 2.99 8.73
CA PHE A 111 -6.15 3.08 8.08
C PHE A 111 -7.12 3.81 9.00
N TRP A 112 -7.75 4.85 8.48
CA TRP A 112 -8.69 5.69 9.20
C TRP A 112 -10.06 5.67 8.56
N LYS A 113 -11.06 5.98 9.37
CA LYS A 113 -12.42 6.19 8.91
C LYS A 113 -12.52 7.54 8.24
N HIS A 114 -13.19 7.61 7.08
CA HIS A 114 -13.61 8.90 6.54
C HIS A 114 -14.54 9.62 7.53
N THR A 115 -14.18 10.85 7.84
CA THR A 115 -14.95 11.87 8.56
C THR A 115 -15.28 13.02 7.60
N GLU A 116 -15.98 14.05 8.08
CA GLU A 116 -16.29 15.25 7.29
C GLU A 116 -15.02 16.06 6.95
N ASP A 117 -13.96 15.93 7.75
CA ASP A 117 -12.69 16.65 7.59
C ASP A 117 -11.64 15.85 6.80
N SER A 118 -11.91 14.57 6.49
CA SER A 118 -10.93 13.69 5.85
C SER A 118 -10.53 14.11 4.44
N ASP A 119 -11.39 14.80 3.70
CA ASP A 119 -11.09 15.19 2.31
C ASP A 119 -9.95 16.22 2.26
N ASP A 120 -9.95 17.18 3.18
CA ASP A 120 -8.90 18.20 3.30
C ASP A 120 -7.59 17.56 3.79
N GLU A 121 -7.66 16.66 4.78
CA GLU A 121 -6.50 15.91 5.27
C GLU A 121 -5.87 15.03 4.19
N ILE A 122 -6.70 14.33 3.40
CA ILE A 122 -6.22 13.52 2.29
C ILE A 122 -5.44 14.41 1.33
N VAL A 123 -6.02 15.55 0.91
CA VAL A 123 -5.36 16.49 -0.01
C VAL A 123 -4.00 16.95 0.53
N GLU A 124 -3.92 17.35 1.81
CA GLU A 124 -2.65 17.74 2.43
C GLU A 124 -1.62 16.59 2.41
N LEU A 125 -2.03 15.37 2.76
CA LEU A 125 -1.18 14.19 2.69
C LEU A 125 -0.70 13.90 1.26
N LEU A 126 -1.54 14.14 0.25
CA LEU A 126 -1.15 13.93 -1.16
C LEU A 126 -0.04 14.89 -1.58
N GLU A 127 -0.14 16.15 -1.16
CA GLU A 127 0.84 17.19 -1.48
C GLU A 127 2.20 16.86 -0.84
N ASP A 128 2.21 16.47 0.43
CA ASP A 128 3.43 16.08 1.16
C ASP A 128 4.11 14.86 0.55
N TYR A 129 3.33 13.85 0.17
CA TYR A 129 3.85 12.62 -0.42
C TYR A 129 4.49 12.87 -1.80
N GLN A 130 3.88 13.73 -2.62
CA GLN A 130 4.44 14.12 -3.92
C GLN A 130 5.79 14.85 -3.75
N ILE A 131 5.90 15.72 -2.75
CA ILE A 131 7.14 16.45 -2.44
C ILE A 131 8.24 15.47 -1.97
N TYR A 132 7.90 14.50 -1.12
CA TYR A 132 8.85 13.50 -0.63
C TYR A 132 9.43 12.65 -1.77
N HIS A 133 8.57 12.07 -2.61
CA HIS A 133 8.95 11.24 -3.75
C HIS A 133 9.87 11.99 -4.72
N ASP A 134 9.63 13.29 -4.95
CA ASP A 134 10.42 14.08 -5.90
C ASP A 134 11.80 14.50 -5.35
N THR A 135 12.10 14.26 -4.06
CA THR A 135 13.29 14.83 -3.39
C THR A 135 14.24 13.84 -2.73
N HIS A 136 13.89 12.55 -2.61
CA HIS A 136 14.71 11.54 -1.92
C HIS A 136 15.17 10.41 -2.86
N GLU A 137 16.41 9.94 -2.68
CA GLU A 137 17.05 8.82 -3.40
C GLU A 137 17.08 7.63 -2.42
N ILE A 138 16.62 6.44 -2.83
CA ILE A 138 16.38 5.34 -1.86
C ILE A 138 17.43 4.22 -1.91
N ASP A 139 17.80 3.72 -0.72
CA ASP A 139 18.91 2.81 -0.42
C ASP A 139 18.55 1.81 0.74
N GLY A 140 17.53 0.95 0.57
CA GLY A 140 16.91 0.11 1.61
C GLY A 140 16.58 -1.37 1.24
N ILE A 141 15.45 -1.89 1.76
CA ILE A 141 15.00 -3.32 1.70
C ILE A 141 14.62 -3.78 0.28
N GLU A 142 14.56 -2.84 -0.65
CA GLU A 142 14.16 -2.98 -2.04
C GLU A 142 15.06 -3.98 -2.78
N GLY A 143 16.35 -4.01 -2.46
CA GLY A 143 17.29 -4.98 -3.02
C GLY A 143 16.93 -6.43 -2.68
N GLN A 144 16.31 -6.68 -1.52
CA GLN A 144 15.88 -8.02 -1.12
C GLN A 144 14.56 -8.42 -1.78
N ILE A 145 13.65 -7.46 -2.01
CA ILE A 145 12.40 -7.70 -2.75
C ILE A 145 12.71 -7.96 -4.22
N LEU A 146 13.55 -7.13 -4.85
CA LEU A 146 14.04 -7.34 -6.21
C LEU A 146 14.73 -8.71 -6.34
N LYS A 147 15.51 -9.11 -5.33
CA LYS A 147 16.14 -10.45 -5.29
C LYS A 147 15.10 -11.56 -5.21
N LYS A 148 14.06 -11.46 -4.37
CA LYS A 148 12.98 -12.45 -4.29
C LYS A 148 12.17 -12.54 -5.59
N LEU A 149 11.84 -11.40 -6.20
CA LEU A 149 11.15 -11.35 -7.49
C LEU A 149 12.02 -11.99 -8.58
N ASN A 150 13.32 -11.69 -8.61
CA ASN A 150 14.27 -12.32 -9.51
C ASN A 150 14.49 -13.82 -9.22
N GLU A 151 14.44 -14.27 -7.97
CA GLU A 151 14.53 -15.71 -7.63
C GLU A 151 13.25 -16.47 -8.01
N GLN A 152 12.09 -15.81 -7.96
CA GLN A 152 10.79 -16.41 -8.27
C GLN A 152 10.51 -16.42 -9.78
N PHE A 153 11.01 -15.42 -10.52
CA PHE A 153 10.67 -15.20 -11.94
C PHE A 153 11.87 -15.12 -12.88
N GLY A 154 13.10 -15.05 -12.35
CA GLY A 154 14.32 -15.07 -13.15
C GLY A 154 14.63 -16.49 -13.58
N GLU A 155 14.67 -16.72 -14.89
CA GLU A 155 15.04 -18.00 -15.49
C GLU A 155 16.38 -18.51 -14.92
N GLU A 156 16.39 -19.77 -14.46
CA GLU A 156 17.65 -20.52 -14.27
C GLU A 156 18.41 -20.48 -15.60
N LYS A 157 19.55 -19.79 -15.63
CA LYS A 157 20.52 -19.90 -16.72
C LYS A 157 21.29 -21.22 -16.66
#